data_AF-A0A1F3F002-F1
#
_entry.id   AF-A0A1F3F002-F1
#
_cell.length_a   1.000
_cell.length_b   1.000
_cell.length_c   1.000
_cell.angle_alpha   90.00
_cell.angle_beta   90.00
_cell.angle_gamma   90.00
#
_symmetry.space_group_name_H-M   'P 1'
#
loop_
_entity.id
_entity.type
_entity.pdbx_description
1 polymer ?
#
loop_
_entity_poly.entity_id
_entity_poly.type
_entity_poly.pdbx_seq_one_letter_code
_entity_poly.pdbx_strand_id
1 'polypeptide(L)' 'MDIQTLKINLARKILDSNKPSVLEKVEEILKSEGSEDWWYELPVEIQEAIQDGLKQAESGNLLTHEQVVHEARTKYGF' A
#
# COMPACT_ATOMS: atom_id res chain seq x y z
N MET A 1 -9.57 -31.43 9.40
CA MET A 1 -9.97 -30.49 8.33
C MET A 1 -8.71 -29.90 7.77
N ASP A 2 -8.45 -30.04 6.47
CA ASP A 2 -7.21 -29.57 5.86
C ASP A 2 -7.24 -28.03 5.73
N ILE A 3 -6.20 -27.37 6.23
CA ILE A 3 -6.10 -25.90 6.23
C ILE A 3 -6.08 -25.35 4.80
N GLN A 4 -5.50 -26.08 3.85
CA GLN A 4 -5.48 -25.64 2.44
C GLN A 4 -6.89 -25.64 1.85
N THR A 5 -7.65 -26.70 2.14
CA THR A 5 -9.06 -26.81 1.76
C THR A 5 -9.91 -25.68 2.39
N LEU A 6 -9.64 -25.31 3.64
CA LEU A 6 -10.31 -24.19 4.29
C LEU A 6 -10.01 -22.85 3.60
N LYS A 7 -8.75 -22.57 3.27
CA LYS A 7 -8.34 -21.35 2.55
C LYS A 7 -9.02 -21.21 1.19
N ILE A 8 -9.03 -22.28 0.40
CA ILE A 8 -9.67 -22.31 -0.93
C ILE A 8 -11.17 -22.03 -0.82
N ASN A 9 -11.84 -22.63 0.17
CA ASN A 9 -13.27 -22.43 0.38
C ASN A 9 -13.61 -21.00 0.82
N LEU A 10 -12.78 -20.38 1.66
CA LEU A 10 -12.95 -18.98 2.06
C LEU A 10 -12.73 -18.02 0.87
N ALA A 11 -11.65 -18.21 0.11
CA ALA A 11 -11.38 -17.41 -1.08
C ALA A 11 -12.55 -17.46 -2.07
N ARG A 12 -13.10 -18.66 -2.32
CA ARG A 12 -14.27 -18.83 -3.20
C ARG A 12 -15.50 -18.09 -2.68
N LYS A 13 -15.82 -18.19 -1.39
CA LYS A 13 -16.96 -17.48 -0.78
C LYS A 13 -16.82 -15.96 -0.85
N ILE A 14 -15.60 -15.44 -0.77
CA ILE A 14 -15.30 -14.00 -0.91
C ILE A 14 -15.53 -13.57 -2.36
N LEU A 15 -14.98 -14.30 -3.34
CA LEU A 15 -15.12 -14.00 -4.76
C LEU A 15 -16.58 -14.08 -5.25
N ASP A 16 -17.37 -15.01 -4.70
CA ASP A 16 -18.78 -15.18 -5.04
C ASP A 16 -19.70 -14.16 -4.32
N SER A 17 -19.18 -13.37 -3.37
CA SER A 17 -19.98 -12.44 -2.55
C SER A 17 -20.09 -11.07 -3.19
N ASN A 18 -21.33 -10.63 -3.43
CA ASN A 18 -21.65 -9.28 -3.95
C ASN A 18 -22.13 -8.31 -2.86
N LYS A 19 -21.94 -8.63 -1.57
CA LYS A 19 -22.40 -7.80 -0.44
C LYS A 19 -21.23 -7.02 0.16
N PRO A 20 -21.10 -5.70 -0.09
CA PRO A 20 -19.97 -4.90 0.39
C PRO A 20 -19.78 -4.98 1.92
N SER A 21 -20.88 -4.91 2.68
CA SER A 21 -20.85 -4.96 4.15
C SER A 21 -20.33 -6.27 4.75
N VAL A 22 -20.36 -7.37 3.98
CA VAL A 22 -19.78 -8.65 4.39
C VAL A 22 -18.28 -8.67 4.09
N LEU A 23 -17.88 -8.13 2.94
CA LEU A 23 -16.48 -8.03 2.54
C LEU A 23 -15.69 -7.11 3.47
N GLU A 24 -16.26 -5.96 3.84
CA GLU A 24 -15.66 -5.01 4.79
C GLU A 24 -15.39 -5.66 6.16
N LYS A 25 -16.34 -6.41 6.70
CA LYS A 25 -16.15 -7.12 7.97
C LYS A 25 -15.10 -8.21 7.90
N VAL A 26 -15.02 -8.92 6.77
CA VAL A 26 -13.98 -9.93 6.54
C VAL A 26 -12.61 -9.25 6.48
N GLU A 27 -12.51 -8.10 5.81
CA GLU A 27 -11.28 -7.30 5.75
C GLU A 27 -10.86 -6.81 7.15
N GLU A 28 -11.78 -6.29 7.96
CA GLU A 28 -11.50 -5.88 9.35
C GLU A 28 -10.96 -7.03 10.20
N ILE A 29 -11.57 -8.21 10.12
CA ILE A 29 -11.12 -9.39 10.86
C ILE A 29 -9.69 -9.78 10.44
N LEU A 30 -9.42 -9.83 9.13
CA LEU A 30 -8.10 -10.20 8.61
C LEU A 30 -7.02 -9.14 8.94
N LYS A 31 -7.38 -7.85 8.96
CA LYS A 31 -6.49 -6.77 9.44
C LYS A 31 -6.24 -6.83 10.94
N SER A 32 -7.23 -7.26 11.74
CA SER A 32 -7.11 -7.31 13.20
C SER A 32 -6.26 -8.48 13.72
N GLU A 33 -6.17 -9.58 12.97
CA GLU A 33 -5.33 -10.73 13.35
C GLU A 33 -3.89 -10.67 12.82
N GLY A 34 -3.61 -9.79 11.86
CA GLY A 34 -2.26 -9.54 11.33
C GLY A 34 -1.52 -8.51 12.18
N SER A 35 -0.89 -8.93 13.27
CA SER A 35 0.09 -8.09 13.97
C SER A 35 1.43 -8.11 13.22
N GLU A 36 1.45 -7.49 12.05
CA GLU A 36 2.57 -6.70 11.54
C GLU A 36 1.92 -5.74 10.56
N ASP A 37 1.83 -4.47 10.97
CA ASP A 37 1.51 -3.36 10.07
C ASP A 37 2.37 -3.56 8.81
N TRP A 38 1.78 -3.48 7.61
CA TRP A 38 2.51 -3.63 6.34
C TRP A 38 3.76 -2.74 6.29
N TRP A 39 3.76 -1.66 7.08
CA TRP A 39 4.90 -0.82 7.38
C TRP A 39 6.16 -1.60 7.80
N TYR A 40 6.03 -2.60 8.67
CA TYR A 40 7.14 -3.43 9.16
C TYR A 40 7.57 -4.51 8.15
N GLU A 41 6.74 -4.79 7.13
CA GLU A 41 7.10 -5.70 6.03
C GLU A 41 7.94 -4.99 4.95
N LEU A 42 7.98 -3.65 4.95
CA LEU A 42 8.77 -2.89 3.98
C LEU A 42 10.27 -3.00 4.26
N PRO A 43 11.13 -3.09 3.23
CA PRO A 43 12.57 -2.92 3.39
C PRO A 43 12.88 -1.58 4.05
N VAL A 44 13.92 -1.55 4.91
CA VAL A 44 14.34 -0.34 5.65
C VAL A 44 14.57 0.84 4.72
N GLU A 45 15.19 0.60 3.55
CA GLU A 45 15.45 1.62 2.52
C GLU A 45 14.17 2.32 2.03
N ILE A 46 13.06 1.57 1.93
CA ILE A 46 11.75 2.10 1.51
C ILE A 46 11.11 2.89 2.65
N GLN A 47 11.22 2.40 3.89
CA GLN A 47 10.75 3.14 5.06
C GLN A 47 11.47 4.49 5.20
N GLU A 48 12.79 4.51 5.02
CA GLU A 48 13.61 5.72 5.05
C GLU A 48 13.21 6.69 3.92
N ALA A 49 13.07 6.19 2.68
CA ALA A 49 12.65 7.02 1.55
C ALA A 49 11.27 7.66 1.78
N ILE A 50 10.31 6.92 2.35
CA ILE A 50 8.99 7.44 2.69
C ILE A 50 9.10 8.51 3.79
N GLN A 51 9.86 8.26 4.85
CA GLN A 51 10.07 9.23 5.93
C GLN A 51 10.71 10.53 5.42
N ASP A 52 11.68 10.43 4.52
CA ASP A 52 12.32 11.62 3.95
C ASP A 52 11.39 12.37 2.99
N GLY A 53 10.57 11.65 2.21
CA GLY A 53 9.52 12.26 1.40
C GLY A 53 8.50 13.04 2.25
N LEU A 54 8.11 12.50 3.41
CA LEU A 54 7.22 13.18 4.35
C LEU A 54 7.86 14.47 4.92
N LYS A 55 9.13 14.40 5.35
CA LYS A 55 9.86 15.60 5.83
C LYS A 55 10.00 16.66 4.74
N GLN A 56 10.24 16.26 3.49
CA GLN A 56 10.31 17.17 2.35
C GLN A 56 8.96 17.83 2.09
N ALA A 57 7.86 17.07 2.17
CA ALA A 57 6.51 17.62 2.05
C ALA A 57 6.18 18.63 3.15
N GLU A 58 6.48 18.30 4.41
CA GLU A 58 6.27 19.18 5.57
C GLU A 58 7.09 20.47 5.49
N SER A 59 8.31 20.40 4.96
CA SER A 59 9.17 21.56 4.73
C SER A 59 8.81 22.36 3.47
N GLY A 60 7.75 21.97 2.75
CA GLY A 60 7.30 22.64 1.53
C GLY A 60 8.18 22.38 0.31
N ASN A 61 9.10 21.42 0.40
CA ASN A 61 9.99 21.00 -0.69
C ASN A 61 9.26 20.05 -1.66
N LEU A 62 8.15 20.52 -2.20
CA LEU A 62 7.35 19.82 -3.19
C LEU A 62 7.54 20.48 -4.55
N LEU A 63 7.69 19.67 -5.58
CA LEU A 63 7.69 20.13 -6.96
C LEU A 63 6.43 19.64 -7.65
N THR A 64 5.78 20.52 -8.41
CA THR A 64 4.70 20.11 -9.29
C THR A 64 5.25 19.24 -10.42
N HIS A 65 4.37 18.44 -11.01
CA HIS A 65 4.74 17.62 -12.17
C HIS A 65 5.40 18.45 -13.29
N GLU A 66 4.88 19.64 -13.57
CA GLU A 66 5.44 20.55 -14.59
C GLU A 66 6.86 20.99 -14.25
N GLN A 67 7.13 21.32 -12.99
CA GLN A 67 8.46 21.72 -12.52
C GLN A 67 9.47 20.58 -12.68
N VAL A 68 9.09 19.36 -12.29
CA VAL A 68 9.94 18.17 -12.41
C VAL A 68 10.26 17.87 -13.88
N VAL A 69 9.25 17.90 -14.77
CA VAL A 69 9.44 17.66 -16.20
C VAL A 69 10.34 18.74 -16.83
N HIS A 70 10.16 19.99 -16.46
CA HIS A 70 10.98 21.10 -16.95
C HIS A 70 12.45 20.97 -16.51
N GLU A 71 12.70 20.65 -15.23
CA GLU A 71 14.05 20.45 -14.72
C GLU A 71 14.73 19.25 -15.39
N ALA A 72 14.03 18.12 -15.50
CA ALA A 72 14.57 16.92 -16.13
C ALA A 72 14.97 17.14 -17.60
N ARG A 73 14.13 17.86 -18.37
CA ARG A 73 14.44 18.24 -19.76
C ARG A 73 15.65 19.16 -19.84
N THR A 74 15.71 20.16 -18.97
CA THR A 74 16.82 21.14 -18.95
C THR A 74 18.15 20.49 -18.56
N LYS A 75 18.12 19.56 -17.61
CA LYS A 75 19.33 18.96 -17.00
C LYS A 75 19.86 17.74 -17.76
N TYR A 76 18.97 16.94 -18.35
CA TYR A 76 19.34 15.68 -19.00
C TYR A 76 19.03 15.63 -20.51
N GLY A 77 18.37 16.65 -21.06
CA GLY A 77 18.29 16.86 -22.51
C GLY A 77 17.48 15.82 -23.30
N PHE A 78 16.40 15.29 -22.74
CA PHE A 78 15.44 14.47 -23.49
C PHE A 78 14.52 15.31 -24.38
#